data_AF-A0A813BMM8-F1
#
_entry.id   AF-A0A813BMM8-F1
#
_cell.length_a   1.000
_cell.length_b   1.000
_cell.length_c   1.000
_cell.angle_alpha   90.00
_cell.angle_beta   90.00
_cell.angle_gamma   90.00
#
_symmetry.space_group_name_H-M   'P 1'
#
loop_
_entity.id
_entity.type
_entity.pdbx_description
1 polymer ?
#
loop_
_entity_poly.entity_id
_entity_poly.type
_entity_poly.pdbx_seq_one_letter_code
_entity_poly.pdbx_strand_id
1 'polypeptide(L)'
;GQMFEWIRPSDYIKFMDENSKLELILGAPTLAKAAPALELFWKRYEAVNPSHQVFQKAREGRLALNQTLPFYFHADEGRTLKKKPVFIIQWQPCCGKGVGRKNSEALIKARLEELRLQPNFKGHTFVTRFLAGLLLGSSYADKPQVLSDLIEHICLDMRDLGDSGIQLSQGHLWLCPIGNKGDWSYLVQVANLTRSYRNAPKRNKPAFHKVDVWHNVQLGQGK
;
A
#
# COMPACT_ATOMS: atom_id res chain seq x y z
N GLY A 1 14.50 -20.82 8.09
CA GLY A 1 13.36 -19.92 8.37
C GLY A 1 12.08 -20.61 8.00
N GLN A 2 11.01 -20.42 8.75
CA GLN A 2 9.70 -20.99 8.40
C GLN A 2 9.21 -20.33 7.10
N MET A 3 8.83 -21.14 6.12
CA MET A 3 8.43 -20.68 4.79
C MET A 3 6.97 -20.19 4.84
N PHE A 4 6.75 -18.90 4.61
CA PHE A 4 5.42 -18.34 4.36
C PHE A 4 5.28 -18.03 2.87
N GLU A 5 4.11 -18.29 2.31
CA GLU A 5 3.81 -18.01 0.92
C GLU A 5 3.40 -16.54 0.78
N TRP A 6 4.12 -15.83 -0.08
CA TRP A 6 3.87 -14.42 -0.33
C TRP A 6 4.23 -14.10 -1.78
N ILE A 7 3.61 -13.06 -2.30
CA ILE A 7 3.84 -12.56 -3.65
C ILE A 7 4.58 -11.25 -3.48
N ARG A 8 5.84 -11.22 -3.93
CA ARG A 8 6.63 -9.99 -3.95
C ARG A 8 5.90 -8.95 -4.81
N PRO A 9 5.56 -7.78 -4.27
CA PRO A 9 5.00 -6.69 -5.05
C PRO A 9 5.83 -6.36 -6.30
N SER A 10 7.15 -6.37 -6.19
CA SER A 10 8.07 -6.15 -7.32
C SER A 10 7.90 -7.18 -8.44
N ASP A 11 7.86 -8.48 -8.10
CA ASP A 11 7.62 -9.57 -9.05
C ASP A 11 6.22 -9.47 -9.68
N TYR A 12 5.21 -9.10 -8.89
CA TYR A 12 3.85 -8.89 -9.40
C TYR A 12 3.80 -7.78 -10.45
N ILE A 13 4.48 -6.65 -10.19
CA ILE A 13 4.53 -5.52 -11.12
C ILE A 13 5.26 -5.91 -12.41
N LYS A 14 6.40 -6.61 -12.31
CA LYS A 14 7.13 -7.14 -13.48
C LYS A 14 6.25 -8.07 -14.30
N PHE A 15 5.58 -9.02 -13.65
CA PHE A 15 4.68 -9.93 -14.31
C PHE A 15 3.56 -9.19 -15.07
N MET A 16 3.00 -8.14 -14.47
CA MET A 16 1.98 -7.32 -15.14
C MET A 16 2.53 -6.55 -16.35
N ASP A 17 3.77 -6.07 -16.29
CA ASP A 17 4.46 -5.44 -17.42
C ASP A 17 4.71 -6.44 -18.56
N GLU A 18 5.30 -7.59 -18.25
CA GLU A 18 5.59 -8.67 -19.21
C GLU A 18 4.33 -9.16 -19.94
N ASN A 19 3.17 -9.09 -19.27
CA ASN A 19 1.88 -9.53 -19.83
C ASN A 19 1.03 -8.40 -20.41
N SER A 20 1.57 -7.17 -20.55
CA SER A 20 0.83 -6.00 -21.05
C SER A 20 -0.46 -5.73 -20.27
N LYS A 21 -0.36 -5.79 -18.94
CA LYS A 21 -1.44 -5.57 -17.95
C LYS A 21 -1.16 -4.44 -16.95
N LEU A 22 -0.17 -3.59 -17.22
CA LEU A 22 0.16 -2.44 -16.36
C LEU A 22 -1.01 -1.47 -16.17
N GLU A 23 -1.99 -1.44 -17.08
CA GLU A 23 -3.17 -0.61 -16.93
C GLU A 23 -4.01 -0.94 -15.70
N LEU A 24 -3.90 -2.15 -15.17
CA LEU A 24 -4.55 -2.56 -13.92
C LEU A 24 -3.89 -1.91 -12.69
N ILE A 25 -2.58 -1.62 -12.78
CA ILE A 25 -1.81 -1.02 -11.69
C ILE A 25 -1.84 0.51 -11.81
N LEU A 26 -1.63 1.04 -13.01
CA LEU A 26 -1.50 2.48 -13.26
C LEU A 26 -2.85 3.20 -13.37
N GLY A 27 -3.92 2.48 -13.72
CA GLY A 27 -5.19 3.08 -14.11
C GLY A 27 -5.16 3.78 -15.47
N ALA A 28 -4.07 3.65 -16.23
CA ALA A 28 -3.89 4.17 -17.59
C ALA A 28 -3.10 3.16 -18.45
N PRO A 29 -3.26 3.16 -19.79
CA PRO A 29 -2.67 2.14 -20.66
C PRO A 29 -1.14 2.04 -20.63
N THR A 30 -0.46 3.15 -20.35
CA THR A 30 1.01 3.22 -20.33
C THR A 30 1.49 4.15 -19.24
N LEU A 31 2.76 4.01 -18.84
CA LEU A 31 3.39 4.91 -17.90
C LEU A 31 3.37 6.37 -18.40
N ALA A 32 3.67 6.57 -19.69
CA ALA A 32 3.62 7.90 -20.31
C ALA A 32 2.23 8.54 -20.25
N LYS A 33 1.15 7.74 -20.36
CA LYS A 33 -0.23 8.24 -20.22
C LYS A 33 -0.63 8.45 -18.76
N ALA A 34 -0.05 7.70 -17.81
CA ALA A 34 -0.27 7.91 -16.38
C ALA A 34 0.46 9.15 -15.85
N ALA A 35 1.61 9.51 -16.45
CA ALA A 35 2.55 10.48 -15.89
C ALA A 35 1.96 11.85 -15.53
N PRO A 36 1.17 12.52 -16.40
CA PRO A 36 0.60 13.83 -16.05
C PRO A 36 -0.36 13.76 -14.85
N ALA A 37 -1.05 12.64 -14.69
CA ALA A 37 -1.99 12.45 -13.61
C ALA A 37 -1.31 12.06 -12.29
N LEU A 38 -0.19 11.32 -12.36
CA LEU A 38 0.70 11.11 -11.21
C LEU A 38 1.30 12.43 -10.73
N GLU A 39 1.79 13.26 -11.65
CA GLU A 39 2.29 14.60 -11.32
C GLU A 39 1.22 15.46 -10.65
N LEU A 40 0.00 15.48 -11.21
CA LEU A 40 -1.13 16.21 -10.62
C LEU A 40 -1.51 15.67 -9.24
N PHE A 41 -1.48 14.35 -9.05
CA PHE A 41 -1.71 13.74 -7.75
C PHE A 41 -0.71 14.26 -6.72
N TRP A 42 0.59 14.19 -7.01
CA TRP A 42 1.63 14.60 -6.06
C TRP A 42 1.61 16.11 -5.78
N LYS A 43 1.35 16.94 -6.80
CA LYS A 43 1.13 18.38 -6.62
C LYS A 43 0.01 18.68 -5.61
N ARG A 44 -1.10 17.93 -5.68
CA ARG A 44 -2.22 18.09 -4.74
C ARG A 44 -1.91 17.50 -3.37
N TYR A 45 -1.21 16.37 -3.33
CA TYR A 45 -0.82 15.73 -2.08
C TYR A 45 0.17 16.60 -1.29
N GLU A 46 1.09 17.31 -1.96
CA GLU A 46 2.03 18.23 -1.32
C GLU A 46 1.33 19.37 -0.59
N ALA A 47 0.23 19.87 -1.15
CA ALA A 47 -0.58 20.91 -0.50
C ALA A 47 -1.24 20.42 0.82
N VAL A 48 -1.43 19.11 0.98
CA VAL A 48 -2.05 18.50 2.17
C VAL A 48 -1.00 17.99 3.16
N ASN A 49 0.09 17.41 2.66
CA ASN A 49 1.16 16.83 3.48
C ASN A 49 2.55 17.21 2.93
N PRO A 50 2.96 18.49 3.05
CA PRO A 50 4.20 18.98 2.44
C PRO A 50 5.47 18.35 3.03
N SER A 51 5.38 17.81 4.25
CA SER A 51 6.48 17.14 4.94
C SER A 51 6.69 15.67 4.54
N HIS A 52 5.90 15.13 3.60
CA HIS A 52 6.07 13.75 3.17
C HIS A 52 7.43 13.53 2.49
N GLN A 53 8.16 12.47 2.87
CA GLN A 53 9.55 12.24 2.42
C GLN A 53 9.71 12.17 0.89
N VAL A 54 8.64 11.84 0.17
CA VAL A 54 8.63 11.74 -1.30
C VAL A 54 9.04 13.06 -1.95
N PHE A 55 8.67 14.21 -1.37
CA PHE A 55 8.98 15.52 -1.93
C PHE A 55 10.44 15.88 -1.75
N GLN A 56 11.02 15.51 -0.61
CA GLN A 56 12.47 15.62 -0.41
C GLN A 56 13.22 14.76 -1.43
N LYS A 57 12.85 13.48 -1.58
CA LYS A 57 13.48 12.57 -2.57
C LYS A 57 13.37 13.11 -3.99
N ALA A 58 12.22 13.67 -4.36
CA ALA A 58 12.01 14.27 -5.68
C ALA A 58 12.91 15.49 -5.90
N ARG A 59 13.00 16.41 -4.92
CA ARG A 59 13.84 17.62 -5.01
C ARG A 59 15.33 17.28 -5.10
N GLU A 60 15.75 16.19 -4.48
CA GLU A 60 17.12 15.66 -4.54
C GLU A 60 17.39 14.83 -5.80
N GLY A 61 16.42 14.69 -6.71
CA GLY A 61 16.58 13.92 -7.94
C GLY A 61 16.64 12.40 -7.75
N ARG A 62 16.24 11.89 -6.58
CA ARG A 62 16.24 10.44 -6.27
C ARG A 62 15.05 9.69 -6.87
N LEU A 63 13.97 10.39 -7.22
CA LEU A 63 12.80 9.84 -7.90
C LEU A 63 12.11 10.92 -8.74
N ALA A 64 11.28 10.49 -9.69
CA ALA A 64 10.44 11.39 -10.48
C ALA A 64 8.95 11.22 -10.10
N LEU A 65 8.29 12.31 -9.66
CA LEU A 65 6.90 12.26 -9.19
C LEU A 65 5.92 11.83 -10.28
N ASN A 66 6.17 12.22 -11.53
CA ASN A 66 5.39 11.78 -12.69
C ASN A 66 5.59 10.29 -13.04
N GLN A 67 6.48 9.59 -12.35
CA GLN A 67 6.73 8.15 -12.46
C GLN A 67 6.66 7.46 -11.09
N THR A 68 6.05 8.10 -10.09
CA THR A 68 5.91 7.55 -8.75
C THR A 68 4.44 7.21 -8.49
N LEU A 69 4.13 5.93 -8.35
CA LEU A 69 2.77 5.45 -8.07
C LEU A 69 2.47 5.52 -6.56
N PRO A 70 1.51 6.35 -6.12
CA PRO A 70 1.03 6.31 -4.75
C PRO A 70 0.21 5.03 -4.51
N PHE A 71 0.42 4.37 -3.37
CA PHE A 71 -0.37 3.20 -2.98
C PHE A 71 -0.72 3.19 -1.49
N TYR A 72 -1.70 2.35 -1.15
CA TYR A 72 -2.07 2.01 0.22
C TYR A 72 -1.71 0.56 0.50
N PHE A 73 -1.19 0.30 1.70
CA PHE A 73 -1.29 -1.04 2.26
C PHE A 73 -2.73 -1.28 2.72
N HIS A 74 -3.18 -2.52 2.57
CA HIS A 74 -4.48 -2.96 3.02
C HIS A 74 -4.34 -4.32 3.68
N ALA A 75 -4.87 -4.50 4.88
CA ALA A 75 -5.00 -5.83 5.43
C ALA A 75 -6.33 -6.03 6.15
N ASP A 76 -6.72 -7.29 6.24
CA ASP A 76 -7.98 -7.70 6.81
C ASP A 76 -7.84 -9.08 7.48
N GLU A 77 -8.53 -9.26 8.60
CA GLU A 77 -8.66 -10.55 9.28
C GLU A 77 -10.01 -11.18 8.88
N GLY A 78 -9.98 -11.89 7.75
CA GLY A 78 -11.12 -12.61 7.23
C GLY A 78 -11.35 -13.95 7.91
N ARG A 79 -12.28 -14.71 7.34
CA ARG A 79 -12.53 -16.10 7.70
C ARG A 79 -12.49 -17.01 6.47
N THR A 80 -11.86 -18.16 6.63
CA THR A 80 -11.92 -19.25 5.66
C THR A 80 -13.33 -19.84 5.56
N LEU A 81 -13.59 -20.67 4.54
CA LEU A 81 -14.86 -21.41 4.40
C LEU A 81 -15.21 -22.23 5.65
N LYS A 82 -14.19 -22.75 6.37
CA LYS A 82 -14.35 -23.49 7.63
C LYS A 82 -14.40 -22.58 8.86
N LYS A 83 -14.67 -21.28 8.69
CA LYS A 83 -14.77 -20.25 9.75
C LYS A 83 -13.50 -20.04 10.58
N LYS A 84 -12.34 -20.55 10.14
CA LYS A 84 -11.05 -20.28 10.76
C LYS A 84 -10.53 -18.91 10.36
N PRO A 85 -9.80 -18.18 11.22
CA PRO A 85 -9.24 -16.88 10.87
C PRO A 85 -8.26 -17.01 9.71
N VAL A 86 -8.25 -16.01 8.82
CA VAL A 86 -7.23 -15.84 7.80
C VAL A 86 -6.85 -14.38 7.74
N PHE A 87 -5.55 -14.12 7.82
CA PHE A 87 -4.98 -12.81 7.71
C PHE A 87 -4.53 -12.59 6.27
N ILE A 88 -4.96 -11.49 5.67
CA ILE A 88 -4.71 -11.17 4.27
C ILE A 88 -4.02 -9.82 4.22
N ILE A 89 -2.84 -9.76 3.57
CA ILE A 89 -2.10 -8.53 3.30
C ILE A 89 -2.15 -8.26 1.81
N GLN A 90 -2.54 -7.04 1.47
CA GLN A 90 -2.71 -6.54 0.12
C GLN A 90 -2.11 -5.14 -0.01
N TRP A 91 -1.92 -4.72 -1.25
CA TRP A 91 -1.63 -3.34 -1.59
C TRP A 91 -2.58 -2.86 -2.69
N GLN A 92 -2.85 -1.55 -2.70
CA GLN A 92 -3.84 -0.92 -3.56
C GLN A 92 -3.25 0.36 -4.15
N PRO A 93 -3.08 0.47 -5.48
CA PRO A 93 -2.80 1.76 -6.12
C PRO A 93 -3.87 2.78 -5.78
N CYS A 94 -3.49 4.05 -5.58
CA CYS A 94 -4.47 5.09 -5.31
C CYS A 94 -5.25 5.47 -6.58
N CYS A 95 -4.58 5.40 -7.72
CA CYS A 95 -5.12 5.76 -9.03
C CYS A 95 -5.70 4.54 -9.76
N GLY A 96 -6.85 4.70 -10.42
CA GLY A 96 -7.59 3.64 -11.07
C GLY A 96 -8.86 4.13 -11.77
N LYS A 97 -9.87 3.25 -11.86
CA LYS A 97 -11.08 3.46 -12.70
C LYS A 97 -12.21 4.26 -12.03
N GLY A 98 -12.05 4.63 -10.75
CA GLY A 98 -12.96 5.51 -10.02
C GLY A 98 -13.69 4.87 -8.86
N VAL A 99 -14.74 5.55 -8.39
CA VAL A 99 -15.67 5.05 -7.39
C VAL A 99 -16.91 4.49 -8.09
N GLY A 100 -17.57 3.47 -7.50
CA GLY A 100 -18.60 2.63 -8.12
C GLY A 100 -19.87 3.31 -8.68
N ARG A 101 -19.95 4.65 -8.72
CA ARG A 101 -21.02 5.35 -9.45
C ARG A 101 -20.82 5.17 -10.96
N LYS A 102 -21.90 4.95 -11.69
CA LYS A 102 -21.91 5.04 -13.16
C LYS A 102 -21.66 6.50 -13.53
N ASN A 103 -20.40 6.81 -13.87
CA ASN A 103 -20.10 8.06 -14.56
C ASN A 103 -20.72 7.96 -15.96
N SER A 104 -21.39 9.02 -16.42
CA SER A 104 -21.81 9.12 -17.83
C SER A 104 -20.57 9.10 -18.73
N GLU A 105 -20.73 8.64 -19.98
CA GLU A 105 -19.62 8.67 -20.97
C GLU A 105 -19.05 10.08 -21.15
N ALA A 106 -19.91 11.10 -21.13
CA ALA A 106 -19.48 12.51 -21.16
C ALA A 106 -18.59 12.89 -19.96
N LEU A 107 -18.91 12.41 -18.75
CA LEU A 107 -18.10 12.66 -17.56
C LEU A 107 -16.77 11.89 -17.58
N ILE A 108 -16.75 10.68 -18.15
CA ILE A 108 -15.52 9.91 -18.35
C ILE A 108 -14.63 10.62 -19.36
N LYS A 109 -15.18 11.07 -20.49
CA LYS A 109 -14.47 11.79 -21.55
C LYS A 109 -13.89 13.12 -21.05
N ALA A 110 -14.69 13.94 -20.36
CA ALA A 110 -14.21 15.17 -19.74
C ALA A 110 -13.08 14.92 -18.73
N ARG A 111 -13.18 13.86 -17.91
CA ARG A 111 -12.11 13.50 -16.96
C ARG A 111 -10.83 13.01 -17.62
N LEU A 112 -10.94 12.27 -18.72
CA LEU A 112 -9.79 11.84 -19.52
C LEU A 112 -9.09 13.04 -20.17
N GLU A 113 -9.87 13.99 -20.70
CA GLU A 113 -9.37 15.27 -21.24
C GLU A 113 -8.71 16.12 -20.15
N GLU A 114 -9.20 16.07 -18.90
CA GLU A 114 -8.63 16.78 -17.75
C GLU A 114 -7.50 16.00 -17.01
N LEU A 115 -7.04 14.86 -17.51
CA LEU A 115 -6.00 14.03 -16.87
C LEU A 115 -6.36 13.58 -15.44
N ARG A 116 -7.65 13.39 -15.14
CA ARG A 116 -8.12 13.00 -13.80
C ARG A 116 -8.09 11.49 -13.63
N LEU A 117 -6.94 10.93 -13.26
CA LEU A 117 -6.89 9.58 -12.65
C LEU A 117 -7.88 9.56 -11.48
N GLN A 118 -8.72 8.54 -11.43
CA GLN A 118 -9.76 8.44 -10.41
C GLN A 118 -9.31 7.52 -9.28
N PRO A 119 -9.94 7.57 -8.10
CA PRO A 119 -9.63 6.62 -7.02
C PRO A 119 -9.79 5.15 -7.47
N ASN A 120 -8.92 4.23 -7.05
CA ASN A 120 -9.00 2.83 -7.49
C ASN A 120 -10.00 1.97 -6.67
N PHE A 121 -11.30 2.29 -6.71
CA PHE A 121 -12.34 1.56 -5.95
C PHE A 121 -13.42 0.89 -6.82
N LYS A 122 -13.33 1.01 -8.14
CA LYS A 122 -14.34 0.54 -9.07
C LYS A 122 -13.84 -0.70 -9.81
N GLY A 123 -14.63 -1.76 -9.72
CA GLY A 123 -14.34 -3.05 -10.33
C GLY A 123 -14.24 -4.14 -9.28
N HIS A 124 -13.83 -5.33 -9.71
CA HIS A 124 -13.61 -6.45 -8.81
C HIS A 124 -12.41 -6.20 -7.89
N THR A 125 -12.40 -6.77 -6.69
CA THR A 125 -11.28 -6.61 -5.74
C THR A 125 -9.95 -7.05 -6.36
N PHE A 126 -9.95 -8.09 -7.21
CA PHE A 126 -8.77 -8.57 -7.93
C PHE A 126 -8.10 -7.56 -8.88
N VAL A 127 -8.79 -6.48 -9.25
CA VAL A 127 -8.22 -5.42 -10.11
C VAL A 127 -7.99 -4.11 -9.36
N THR A 128 -8.25 -4.10 -8.05
CA THR A 128 -8.11 -2.91 -7.20
C THR A 128 -7.23 -3.14 -5.98
N ARG A 129 -7.07 -4.40 -5.53
CA ARG A 129 -6.22 -4.80 -4.41
C ARG A 129 -5.44 -6.05 -4.81
N PHE A 130 -4.14 -5.98 -4.69
CA PHE A 130 -3.22 -7.03 -5.10
C PHE A 130 -2.68 -7.74 -3.86
N LEU A 131 -2.75 -9.06 -3.87
CA LEU A 131 -2.31 -9.90 -2.76
C LEU A 131 -0.79 -9.81 -2.61
N ALA A 132 -0.32 -9.53 -1.39
CA ALA A 132 1.08 -9.60 -1.03
C ALA A 132 1.35 -10.82 -0.13
N GLY A 133 0.45 -11.16 0.78
CA GLY A 133 0.64 -12.29 1.68
C GLY A 133 -0.65 -12.80 2.30
N LEU A 134 -0.62 -14.05 2.74
CA LEU A 134 -1.73 -14.72 3.41
C LEU A 134 -1.22 -15.59 4.54
N LEU A 135 -1.86 -15.51 5.71
CA LEU A 135 -1.56 -16.41 6.84
C LEU A 135 -2.85 -16.95 7.44
N LEU A 136 -2.92 -18.26 7.63
CA LEU A 136 -3.99 -18.88 8.40
C LEU A 136 -3.82 -18.55 9.89
N GLY A 137 -4.94 -18.38 10.61
CA GLY A 137 -4.94 -18.14 12.05
C GLY A 137 -4.11 -19.14 12.85
N SER A 138 -4.16 -20.42 12.46
CA SER A 138 -3.34 -21.48 13.07
C SER A 138 -1.85 -21.30 12.86
N SER A 139 -1.42 -20.61 11.80
CA SER A 139 -0.01 -20.44 11.47
C SER A 139 0.69 -19.39 12.33
N TYR A 140 -0.07 -18.40 12.85
CA TYR A 140 0.48 -17.32 13.68
C TYR A 140 -0.06 -17.30 15.12
N ALA A 141 -1.05 -18.14 15.46
CA ALA A 141 -1.56 -18.25 16.83
C ALA A 141 -0.45 -18.68 17.82
N ASP A 142 0.32 -19.70 17.45
CA ASP A 142 1.40 -20.23 18.31
C ASP A 142 2.75 -19.52 18.09
N LYS A 143 2.88 -18.81 16.96
CA LYS A 143 4.11 -18.13 16.53
C LYS A 143 3.81 -16.75 15.95
N PRO A 144 3.55 -15.73 16.79
CA PRO A 144 3.26 -14.38 16.32
C PRO A 144 4.37 -13.76 15.45
N GLN A 145 5.60 -14.26 15.57
CA GLN A 145 6.75 -13.83 14.78
C GLN A 145 6.53 -14.04 13.28
N VAL A 146 5.83 -15.12 12.88
CA VAL A 146 5.58 -15.41 11.45
C VAL A 146 4.84 -14.28 10.75
N LEU A 147 3.90 -13.63 11.44
CA LEU A 147 3.20 -12.47 10.91
C LEU A 147 4.13 -11.25 10.79
N SER A 148 4.97 -11.03 11.79
CA SER A 148 5.94 -9.92 11.79
C SER A 148 6.96 -10.09 10.68
N ASP A 149 7.51 -11.29 10.52
CA ASP A 149 8.47 -11.65 9.48
C ASP A 149 7.86 -11.45 8.09
N LEU A 150 6.62 -11.90 7.86
CA LEU A 150 5.92 -11.70 6.58
C LEU A 150 5.75 -10.21 6.25
N ILE A 151 5.30 -9.41 7.23
CA ILE A 151 5.13 -7.97 7.05
C ILE A 151 6.48 -7.31 6.75
N GLU A 152 7.55 -7.68 7.47
CA GLU A 152 8.89 -7.16 7.25
C GLU A 152 9.36 -7.44 5.82
N HIS A 153 9.19 -8.65 5.31
CA HIS A 153 9.56 -9.00 3.94
C HIS A 153 8.79 -8.17 2.90
N ILE A 154 7.48 -7.98 3.11
CA ILE A 154 6.64 -7.14 2.24
C ILE A 154 7.10 -5.67 2.30
N CYS A 155 7.38 -5.16 3.49
CA CYS A 155 7.83 -3.78 3.69
C CYS A 155 9.22 -3.54 3.08
N LEU A 156 10.14 -4.51 3.16
CA LEU A 156 11.47 -4.42 2.55
C LEU A 156 11.36 -4.33 1.02
N ASP A 157 10.57 -5.21 0.38
CA ASP A 157 10.37 -5.15 -1.08
C ASP A 157 9.73 -3.83 -1.51
N MET A 158 8.72 -3.36 -0.78
CA MET A 158 8.06 -2.08 -1.07
C MET A 158 8.96 -0.86 -0.81
N ARG A 159 9.84 -0.93 0.19
CA ARG A 159 10.85 0.09 0.44
C ARG A 159 11.82 0.16 -0.73
N ASP A 160 12.30 -0.99 -1.20
CA ASP A 160 13.22 -1.07 -2.33
C ASP A 160 12.56 -0.51 -3.62
N LEU A 161 11.26 -0.77 -3.84
CA LEU A 161 10.48 -0.13 -4.91
C LEU A 161 10.31 1.39 -4.75
N GLY A 162 10.39 1.91 -3.52
CA GLY A 162 10.31 3.35 -3.25
C GLY A 162 11.65 4.08 -3.25
N ASP A 163 12.75 3.36 -3.04
CA ASP A 163 14.11 3.91 -3.05
C ASP A 163 14.77 3.77 -4.41
N SER A 164 14.70 2.57 -5.00
CA SER A 164 15.38 2.22 -6.25
C SER A 164 14.44 2.15 -7.44
N GLY A 165 13.12 2.04 -7.20
CA GLY A 165 12.14 1.84 -8.26
C GLY A 165 12.28 0.50 -8.95
N ILE A 166 11.58 0.35 -10.06
CA ILE A 166 11.58 -0.86 -10.90
C ILE A 166 11.64 -0.47 -12.37
N GLN A 167 12.55 -1.11 -13.10
CA GLN A 167 12.64 -0.95 -14.54
C GLN A 167 11.56 -1.80 -15.21
N LEU A 168 10.74 -1.16 -16.04
CA LEU A 168 9.68 -1.75 -16.85
C LEU A 168 10.03 -1.59 -18.35
N SER A 169 9.30 -2.28 -19.20
CA SER A 169 9.41 -2.21 -20.67
C SER A 169 9.16 -0.80 -21.21
N GLN A 170 8.31 -0.02 -20.53
CA GLN A 170 7.89 1.32 -20.96
C GLN A 170 8.55 2.47 -20.18
N GLY A 171 9.46 2.17 -19.25
CA GLY A 171 10.13 3.18 -18.42
C GLY A 171 10.43 2.71 -17.01
N HIS A 172 10.74 3.66 -16.12
CA HIS A 172 11.06 3.38 -14.73
C HIS A 172 9.90 3.79 -13.82
N LEU A 173 9.53 2.97 -12.83
CA LEU A 173 8.40 3.21 -11.93
C LEU A 173 8.87 3.13 -10.47
N TRP A 174 8.55 4.15 -9.68
CA TRP A 174 8.68 4.10 -8.22
C TRP A 174 7.33 3.84 -7.57
N LEU A 175 7.34 3.23 -6.39
CA LEU A 175 6.13 3.09 -5.57
C LEU A 175 6.30 3.83 -4.25
N CYS A 176 5.26 4.56 -3.85
CA CYS A 176 5.29 5.32 -2.61
C CYS A 176 4.06 5.03 -1.75
N PRO A 177 4.25 4.50 -0.53
CA PRO A 177 3.13 4.29 0.39
C PRO A 177 2.64 5.63 0.91
N ILE A 178 1.34 5.89 0.85
CA ILE A 178 0.72 7.10 1.42
C ILE A 178 -0.20 6.80 2.61
N GLY A 179 -0.39 5.54 2.95
CA GLY A 179 -1.16 5.14 4.12
C GLY A 179 -1.42 3.64 4.25
N ASN A 180 -1.96 3.27 5.41
CA ASN A 180 -2.42 1.93 5.75
C ASN A 180 -3.94 1.91 5.89
N LYS A 181 -4.59 0.88 5.34
CA LYS A 181 -6.02 0.62 5.46
C LYS A 181 -6.22 -0.74 6.11
N GLY A 182 -7.23 -0.85 6.97
CA GLY A 182 -7.62 -2.11 7.57
C GLY A 182 -8.53 -1.90 8.76
N ASP A 183 -8.95 -3.00 9.37
CA ASP A 183 -9.69 -2.94 10.62
C ASP A 183 -8.78 -2.47 11.77
N TRP A 184 -9.40 -2.02 12.86
CA TRP A 184 -8.65 -1.48 14.00
C TRP A 184 -7.71 -2.54 14.61
N SER A 185 -8.14 -3.79 14.63
CA SER A 185 -7.38 -4.94 15.13
C SER A 185 -6.04 -5.11 14.40
N TYR A 186 -6.07 -5.01 13.07
CA TYR A 186 -4.88 -5.01 12.22
C TYR A 186 -4.00 -3.81 12.50
N LEU A 187 -4.56 -2.59 12.47
CA LEU A 187 -3.77 -1.37 12.65
C LEU A 187 -3.03 -1.38 13.98
N VAL A 188 -3.66 -1.89 15.04
CA VAL A 188 -3.01 -2.06 16.35
C VAL A 188 -1.82 -3.02 16.30
N GLN A 189 -1.94 -4.14 15.57
CA GLN A 189 -0.86 -5.12 15.46
C GLN A 189 0.28 -4.61 14.59
N VAL A 190 -0.01 -3.99 13.44
CA VAL A 190 1.00 -3.64 12.44
C VAL A 190 1.62 -2.27 12.66
N ALA A 191 0.86 -1.32 13.21
CA ALA A 191 1.42 -0.03 13.64
C ALA A 191 1.87 -0.04 15.12
N ASN A 192 1.88 -1.22 15.76
CA ASN A 192 2.26 -1.43 17.16
C ASN A 192 1.60 -0.41 18.12
N LEU A 193 0.31 -0.12 17.92
CA LEU A 193 -0.38 0.94 18.63
C LEU A 193 -0.58 0.53 20.09
N THR A 194 -0.04 1.32 21.01
CA THR A 194 -0.13 1.01 22.44
C THR A 194 -1.52 1.33 23.02
N ARG A 195 -2.23 2.29 22.42
CA ARG A 195 -3.60 2.67 22.81
C ARG A 195 -4.66 1.94 21.99
N SER A 196 -5.16 0.81 22.51
CA SER A 196 -6.25 0.06 21.87
C SER A 196 -7.16 -0.66 22.86
N TYR A 197 -8.39 -1.01 22.46
CA TYR A 197 -9.28 -1.87 23.27
C TYR A 197 -8.64 -3.24 23.57
N ARG A 198 -7.73 -3.74 22.71
CA ARG A 198 -6.97 -4.97 22.96
C ARG A 198 -6.01 -4.82 24.14
N ASN A 199 -5.50 -3.62 24.37
CA ASN A 199 -4.62 -3.27 25.49
C ASN A 199 -5.39 -2.70 26.69
N ALA A 200 -6.72 -2.62 26.60
CA ALA A 200 -7.53 -2.18 27.73
C ALA A 200 -7.44 -3.21 28.86
N PRO A 201 -7.32 -2.76 30.13
CA PRO A 201 -7.28 -3.66 31.26
C PRO A 201 -8.55 -4.50 31.30
N LYS A 202 -8.39 -5.81 31.19
CA LYS A 202 -9.48 -6.75 31.48
C LYS A 202 -9.75 -6.71 32.98
N ARG A 203 -11.00 -6.93 33.39
CA ARG A 203 -11.43 -6.92 34.81
C ARG A 203 -10.40 -7.68 35.67
N ASN A 204 -9.85 -7.00 36.68
CA ASN A 204 -8.81 -7.47 37.62
C ASN A 204 -7.35 -7.57 37.11
N LYS A 205 -6.93 -6.84 36.07
CA LYS A 205 -5.49 -6.72 35.73
C LYS A 205 -5.08 -5.26 35.46
N PRO A 206 -4.14 -4.67 36.23
CA PRO A 206 -3.63 -3.33 35.92
C PRO A 206 -2.82 -3.36 34.61
N ALA A 207 -3.05 -2.39 33.73
CA ALA A 207 -2.32 -2.24 32.48
C ALA A 207 -1.17 -1.23 32.67
N PHE A 208 0.05 -1.63 32.34
CA PHE A 208 1.19 -0.72 32.27
C PHE A 208 1.17 0.05 30.94
N HIS A 209 1.34 1.37 31.00
CA HIS A 209 1.52 2.21 29.82
C HIS A 209 2.91 2.00 29.22
N LYS A 210 2.97 1.55 27.97
CA LYS A 210 4.15 1.76 27.10
C LYS A 210 3.88 3.01 26.28
N VAL A 211 4.87 3.89 26.19
CA VAL A 211 4.79 5.18 25.48
C VAL A 211 4.85 4.92 23.97
N ASP A 212 3.97 5.58 23.22
CA ASP A 212 3.78 5.49 21.75
C ASP A 212 4.98 6.04 20.96
N VAL A 213 5.25 5.46 19.78
CA VAL A 213 6.19 5.99 18.78
C VAL A 213 5.49 6.14 17.44
N TRP A 214 4.86 7.30 17.23
CA TRP A 214 4.61 7.85 15.90
C TRP A 214 5.09 9.30 15.88
N HIS A 215 6.42 9.45 15.89
CA HIS A 215 7.10 10.63 15.37
C HIS A 215 8.03 10.13 14.27
N ASN A 216 7.69 10.46 13.03
CA ASN A 216 8.55 10.49 11.84
C ASN A 216 9.39 9.24 11.52
N VAL A 217 9.28 8.82 10.26
CA VAL A 217 10.41 8.18 9.57
C VAL A 217 11.59 9.16 9.63
N GLN A 218 12.47 8.97 10.60
CA GLN A 218 13.83 9.50 10.62
C GLN A 218 14.73 8.36 11.09
N LEU A 219 15.48 7.80 10.15
CA LEU A 219 16.76 7.17 10.46
C LEU A 219 17.65 8.29 11.01
N GLY A 220 17.77 8.36 12.33
CA GLY A 220 18.61 9.33 13.03
C GLY A 220 19.50 8.60 14.02
N GLN A 221 20.81 8.61 13.76
CA GLN A 221 21.82 8.14 14.70
C GLN A 221 21.92 9.05 15.94
N GLY A 222 22.29 8.44 17.07
CA GLY A 222 22.83 9.09 18.28
C GLY A 222 21.78 9.64 19.25
N LYS A 223 21.91 9.45 20.57
CA LYS A 223 23.10 9.27 21.41
C LYS A 223 23.07 8.01 22.24
#